data_AF-K6X207-F1
#
_entry.id   AF-K6X207-F1
#
_cell.length_a   1.000
_cell.length_b   1.000
_cell.length_c   1.000
_cell.angle_alpha   90.00
_cell.angle_beta   90.00
_cell.angle_gamma   90.00
#
_symmetry.space_group_name_H-M   'P 1'
#
loop_
_entity.id
_entity.type
_entity.pdbx_description
1 polymer ?
#
loop_
_entity_poly.entity_id
_entity_poly.type
_entity_poly.pdbx_seq_one_letter_code
_entity_poly.pdbx_strand_id
1 'polypeptide(L)'
;MSAAEQPEPTQQVDCSQVVLRVFEYIDRETDANDSAQIKAHLDGCAHCLDEYERDVLLKALVRRSCSGGSAPRALRTAILSRLTSVVVTSTDGATTTTYSESTTYREARLSPQVPHRPTAAGDSPGPDGAPDVPR
;
A
#
# COMPACT_ATOMS: atom_id res chain seq x y z
N MET A 1 18.40 -22.15 48.36
CA MET A 1 17.10 -21.88 47.75
C MET A 1 17.25 -20.68 46.84
N SER A 2 16.78 -20.85 45.61
CA SER A 2 16.54 -19.87 44.54
C SER A 2 17.72 -19.02 44.06
N ALA A 3 18.35 -19.52 43.00
CA ALA A 3 19.00 -18.71 41.99
C ALA A 3 17.99 -17.68 41.45
N ALA A 4 18.39 -16.40 41.43
CA ALA A 4 17.66 -15.37 40.74
C ALA A 4 17.79 -15.62 39.24
N GLU A 5 16.68 -16.09 38.64
CA GLU A 5 16.48 -16.16 37.20
C GLU A 5 16.76 -14.76 36.62
N GLN A 6 17.87 -14.63 35.90
CA GLN A 6 18.16 -13.42 35.12
C GLN A 6 17.18 -13.41 33.94
N PRO A 7 16.44 -12.31 33.68
CA PRO A 7 15.58 -12.26 32.51
C PRO A 7 16.44 -12.33 31.24
N GLU A 8 16.14 -13.31 30.39
CA GLU A 8 16.74 -13.52 29.07
C GLU A 8 16.75 -12.20 28.28
N PRO A 9 17.86 -11.84 27.60
CA PRO A 9 17.98 -10.56 26.91
C PRO A 9 16.92 -10.50 25.81
N THR A 10 15.97 -9.57 25.92
CA THR A 10 15.12 -9.20 24.79
C THR A 10 16.06 -8.80 23.66
N GLN A 11 16.08 -9.56 22.58
CA GLN A 11 16.91 -9.28 21.41
C GLN A 11 16.44 -7.94 20.82
N GLN A 12 17.00 -6.83 21.30
CA GLN A 12 16.68 -5.49 20.86
C GLN A 12 17.25 -5.33 19.44
N VAL A 13 16.37 -5.18 18.46
CA VAL A 13 16.73 -4.89 17.07
C VAL A 13 17.45 -3.54 17.05
N ASP A 14 18.61 -3.47 16.40
CA ASP A 14 19.39 -2.24 16.29
C ASP A 14 18.74 -1.26 15.29
N CYS A 15 18.91 0.05 15.52
CA CYS A 15 18.36 1.11 14.66
C CYS A 15 18.79 0.94 13.20
N SER A 16 20.04 0.54 12.94
CA SER A 16 20.53 0.36 11.56
C SER A 16 19.79 -0.75 10.82
N GLN A 17 19.42 -1.83 11.53
CA GLN A 17 18.65 -2.93 10.96
C GLN A 17 17.22 -2.51 10.64
N VAL A 18 16.61 -1.72 11.54
CA VAL A 18 15.27 -1.19 11.32
C VAL A 18 15.24 -0.24 10.13
N VAL A 19 16.18 0.71 10.06
CA VAL A 19 16.27 1.67 8.94
C VAL A 19 16.49 0.96 7.61
N LEU A 20 17.30 -0.10 7.56
CA LEU A 20 17.52 -0.88 6.33
C LEU A 20 16.25 -1.60 5.83
N ARG A 21 15.36 -2.00 6.74
CA ARG A 21 14.20 -2.84 6.43
C ARG A 21 12.85 -2.13 6.55
N VAL A 22 12.84 -0.87 6.95
CA VAL A 22 11.60 -0.10 7.16
C VAL A 22 10.75 -0.01 5.88
N PHE A 23 11.38 0.00 4.70
CA PHE A 23 10.67 -0.03 3.42
C PHE A 23 9.91 -1.34 3.21
N GLU A 24 10.51 -2.49 3.52
CA GLU A 24 9.82 -3.80 3.45
C GLU A 24 8.59 -3.81 4.36
N TYR A 25 8.72 -3.23 5.56
CA TYR A 25 7.62 -3.10 6.51
C TYR A 25 6.51 -2.18 5.98
N ILE A 26 6.86 -1.03 5.40
CA ILE A 26 5.92 -0.10 4.75
C ILE A 26 5.19 -0.75 3.56
N ASP A 27 5.85 -1.66 2.86
CA ASP A 27 5.33 -2.38 1.69
C ASP A 27 4.57 -3.65 2.07
N ARG A 28 4.61 -4.06 3.34
CA ARG A 28 4.05 -5.31 3.88
C ARG A 28 4.72 -6.55 3.30
N GLU A 29 6.01 -6.46 3.04
CA GLU A 29 6.85 -7.52 2.50
C GLU A 29 7.69 -8.24 3.58
N THR A 30 7.53 -7.86 4.85
CA THR A 30 8.11 -8.55 6.01
C THR A 30 7.25 -9.73 6.46
N ASP A 31 7.86 -10.80 6.96
CA ASP A 31 7.12 -11.84 7.68
C ASP A 31 6.59 -11.33 9.04
N ALA A 32 5.78 -12.16 9.70
CA ALA A 32 5.09 -11.77 10.93
C ALA A 32 6.04 -11.47 12.11
N ASN A 33 7.16 -12.19 12.21
CA ASN A 33 8.11 -11.98 13.30
C ASN A 33 8.87 -10.68 13.10
N ASP A 34 9.41 -10.47 11.89
CA ASP A 34 10.14 -9.25 11.54
C ASP A 34 9.24 -8.01 11.65
N SER A 35 7.97 -8.14 11.23
CA SER A 35 6.97 -7.07 11.37
C SER A 35 6.75 -6.68 12.83
N ALA A 36 6.66 -7.66 13.74
CA ALA A 36 6.48 -7.40 15.17
C ALA A 36 7.72 -6.74 15.80
N GLN A 37 8.92 -7.19 15.42
CA GLN A 37 10.19 -6.66 15.89
C GLN A 37 10.40 -5.19 15.45
N ILE A 38 10.18 -4.90 14.16
CA ILE A 38 10.25 -3.54 13.63
C ILE A 38 9.24 -2.64 14.32
N LYS A 39 7.99 -3.09 14.47
CA LYS A 39 6.95 -2.32 15.17
C LYS A 39 7.35 -2.00 16.61
N ALA A 40 7.82 -2.99 17.37
CA ALA A 40 8.24 -2.79 18.76
C ALA A 40 9.39 -1.77 18.87
N HIS A 41 10.31 -1.77 17.92
CA HIS A 41 11.38 -0.77 17.88
C HIS A 41 10.84 0.63 17.56
N LEU A 42 9.96 0.78 16.56
CA LEU A 42 9.33 2.05 16.21
C LEU A 42 8.51 2.64 17.37
N ASP A 43 7.83 1.80 18.15
CA ASP A 43 7.06 2.23 19.33
C ASP A 43 7.96 2.81 20.46
N GLY A 44 9.26 2.48 20.47
CA GLY A 44 10.22 2.88 21.50
C GLY A 44 11.34 3.83 21.04
N CYS A 45 11.45 4.11 19.75
CA CYS A 45 12.58 4.85 19.16
C CYS A 45 12.11 6.00 18.27
N ALA A 46 12.15 7.23 18.79
CA ALA A 46 11.74 8.43 18.07
C ALA A 46 12.53 8.65 16.75
N HIS A 47 13.84 8.35 16.76
CA HIS A 47 14.67 8.48 15.56
C HIS A 47 14.20 7.58 14.42
N CYS A 48 13.92 6.30 14.69
CA CYS A 48 13.43 5.39 13.66
C CYS A 48 11.98 5.69 13.25
N LEU A 49 11.18 6.26 14.16
CA LEU A 49 9.84 6.74 13.81
C LEU A 49 9.90 7.90 12.81
N ASP A 50 10.80 8.87 13.00
CA ASP A 50 11.01 9.97 12.05
C ASP A 50 11.41 9.46 10.67
N GLU A 51 12.30 8.47 10.60
CA GLU A 51 12.72 7.82 9.34
C GLU A 51 11.52 7.10 8.67
N TYR A 52 10.73 6.34 9.44
CA TYR A 52 9.51 5.70 8.96
C TYR A 52 8.51 6.69 8.38
N GLU A 53 8.23 7.79 9.09
CA GLU A 53 7.28 8.81 8.66
C GLU A 53 7.75 9.51 7.37
N ARG A 54 9.05 9.83 7.27
CA ARG A 54 9.64 10.38 6.05
C ARG A 54 9.40 9.46 4.86
N ASP A 55 9.64 8.17 5.02
CA ASP A 55 9.57 7.21 3.93
C ASP A 55 8.10 6.92 3.52
N VAL A 56 7.17 6.93 4.48
CA VAL A 56 5.72 6.90 4.21
C VAL A 56 5.28 8.13 3.39
N LEU A 57 5.74 9.33 3.78
CA LEU A 57 5.43 10.56 3.06
C LEU A 57 6.01 10.55 1.64
N LEU A 58 7.25 10.08 1.48
CA LEU A 58 7.90 9.90 0.20
C LEU A 58 7.10 8.94 -0.70
N LYS A 59 6.73 7.77 -0.19
CA LYS A 59 5.91 6.79 -0.92
C LYS A 59 4.56 7.37 -1.35
N ALA A 60 3.92 8.14 -0.46
CA ALA A 60 2.66 8.82 -0.77
C ALA A 60 2.83 9.88 -1.87
N LEU A 61 3.93 10.64 -1.85
CA LEU A 61 4.24 11.62 -2.88
C LEU A 61 4.46 10.95 -4.24
N VAL A 62 5.29 9.91 -4.30
CA VAL A 62 5.54 9.14 -5.54
C VAL A 62 4.23 8.60 -6.10
N ARG A 63 3.38 8.01 -5.25
CA ARG A 63 2.07 7.51 -5.68
C ARG A 63 1.21 8.60 -6.30
N ARG A 64 1.12 9.78 -5.68
CA ARG A 64 0.36 10.92 -6.22
C ARG A 64 0.90 11.35 -7.58
N SER A 65 2.21 11.55 -7.70
CA SER A 65 2.85 11.97 -8.94
C SER A 65 2.69 10.96 -10.08
N CYS A 66 2.61 9.66 -9.76
CA CYS A 66 2.47 8.57 -10.72
C CYS A 66 1.01 8.11 -10.94
N SER A 67 0.04 8.68 -10.23
CA SER A 67 -1.37 8.22 -10.25
C SER A 67 -2.19 8.63 -11.48
N GLY A 68 -1.61 9.42 -12.39
CA GLY A 68 -2.34 10.00 -13.54
C GLY A 68 -2.68 9.02 -14.67
N GLY A 69 -2.18 7.78 -14.65
CA GLY A 69 -2.38 6.82 -15.74
C GLY A 69 -2.90 5.47 -15.26
N SER A 70 -3.98 4.99 -15.87
CA SER A 70 -4.29 3.56 -15.80
C SER A 70 -3.17 2.77 -16.50
N ALA A 71 -2.75 1.63 -15.95
CA ALA A 71 -1.80 0.75 -16.64
C ALA A 71 -2.23 0.54 -18.11
N PRO A 72 -1.30 0.53 -19.09
CA PRO A 72 -1.62 0.29 -20.49
C PRO A 72 -2.48 -0.97 -20.65
N ARG A 73 -3.55 -0.90 -21.44
CA ARG A 73 -4.53 -1.99 -21.58
C ARG A 73 -3.85 -3.32 -21.93
N ALA A 74 -2.91 -3.31 -22.87
CA ALA A 74 -2.16 -4.50 -23.26
C ALA A 74 -1.43 -5.16 -22.08
N LEU A 75 -0.77 -4.36 -21.23
CA LEU A 75 -0.09 -4.85 -20.02
C LEU A 75 -1.09 -5.44 -19.02
N ARG A 76 -2.20 -4.73 -18.78
CA ARG A 76 -3.26 -5.22 -17.88
C ARG A 76 -3.84 -6.55 -18.37
N THR A 77 -4.19 -6.65 -19.65
CA THR A 77 -4.71 -7.89 -20.25
C THR A 77 -3.70 -9.03 -20.15
N ALA A 78 -2.41 -8.77 -20.42
CA ALA A 78 -1.36 -9.78 -20.32
C ALA A 78 -1.17 -10.30 -18.89
N ILE A 79 -1.16 -9.40 -17.88
CA ILE A 79 -1.06 -9.77 -16.47
C ILE A 79 -2.26 -10.62 -16.07
N LEU A 80 -3.47 -10.15 -16.35
CA LEU A 80 -4.69 -10.88 -15.98
C LEU A 80 -4.77 -12.24 -16.64
N SER A 81 -4.41 -12.34 -17.93
CA SER A 81 -4.35 -13.64 -18.62
C SER A 81 -3.42 -14.64 -17.96
N ARG A 82 -2.28 -14.19 -17.42
CA ARG A 82 -1.33 -15.08 -16.71
C ARG A 82 -1.82 -15.45 -15.32
N LEU A 83 -2.49 -14.52 -14.63
CA LEU A 83 -3.05 -14.78 -13.30
C LEU A 83 -4.26 -15.71 -13.35
N THR A 84 -5.03 -15.69 -14.45
CA THR A 84 -6.24 -16.54 -14.62
C THR A 84 -5.99 -17.81 -15.41
N SER A 85 -4.74 -18.10 -15.77
CA SER A 85 -4.34 -19.36 -16.39
C SER A 85 -3.78 -20.33 -15.35
N VAL A 86 -4.30 -21.55 -15.34
CA VAL A 86 -3.76 -22.67 -14.56
C VAL A 86 -3.03 -23.59 -15.51
N VAL A 87 -1.76 -23.87 -15.22
CA VAL A 87 -0.95 -24.86 -15.95
C VAL A 87 -0.70 -26.03 -15.02
N VAL A 88 -1.21 -27.21 -15.38
CA VAL A 88 -0.98 -28.46 -14.68
C VAL A 88 0.05 -29.26 -15.47
N THR A 89 1.21 -29.47 -14.87
CA THR A 89 2.26 -30.32 -15.41
C THR A 89 2.28 -31.61 -14.60
N SER A 90 1.88 -32.72 -15.23
CA SER A 90 1.98 -34.07 -14.65
C SER A 90 3.16 -34.79 -15.28
N THR A 91 4.04 -35.34 -14.45
CA THR A 91 5.19 -36.12 -14.90
C THR A 91 5.03 -37.57 -14.46
N ASP A 92 4.73 -38.44 -15.41
CA ASP A 92 4.58 -39.88 -15.20
C ASP A 92 5.78 -40.61 -15.80
N GLY A 93 6.73 -41.00 -14.95
CA GLY A 93 7.97 -41.69 -15.34
C GLY A 93 8.87 -40.82 -16.23
N ALA A 94 8.89 -41.09 -17.54
CA ALA A 94 9.66 -40.33 -18.53
C ALA A 94 8.81 -39.31 -19.32
N THR A 95 7.48 -39.34 -19.16
CA THR A 95 6.56 -38.50 -19.94
C THR A 95 6.05 -37.36 -19.09
N THR A 96 6.28 -36.12 -19.55
CA THR A 96 5.71 -34.92 -18.93
C THR A 96 4.56 -34.42 -19.79
N THR A 97 3.33 -34.51 -19.27
CA THR A 97 2.13 -34.00 -19.92
C THR A 97 1.78 -32.65 -19.31
N THR A 98 1.65 -31.62 -20.15
CA THR A 98 1.24 -30.28 -19.72
C THR A 98 -0.17 -29.99 -20.23
N TYR A 99 -1.09 -29.69 -19.32
CA TYR A 99 -2.44 -29.22 -19.60
C TYR A 99 -2.57 -27.78 -19.09
N SER A 100 -3.25 -26.92 -19.84
CA SER A 100 -3.50 -25.54 -19.41
C SER A 100 -4.96 -25.15 -19.64
N GLU A 101 -5.58 -24.57 -18.62
CA GLU A 101 -6.92 -23.98 -18.69
C GLU A 101 -6.83 -22.49 -18.34
N SER A 102 -7.59 -21.64 -19.02
CA SER A 102 -7.60 -20.20 -18.72
C SER A 102 -9.03 -19.68 -18.65
N THR A 103 -9.32 -18.94 -17.57
CA THR A 103 -10.59 -18.22 -17.44
C THR A 103 -10.45 -16.84 -18.08
N THR A 104 -11.37 -16.48 -18.97
CA THR A 104 -11.34 -15.17 -19.63
C THR A 104 -11.82 -14.07 -18.69
N TYR A 105 -10.97 -13.07 -18.47
CA TYR A 105 -11.33 -11.87 -17.71
C TYR A 105 -12.34 -11.03 -18.49
N ARG A 106 -13.53 -10.78 -17.92
CA ARG A 106 -14.48 -9.78 -18.42
C ARG A 106 -14.19 -8.44 -17.77
N GLU A 107 -13.83 -7.45 -18.58
CA GLU A 107 -13.76 -6.03 -18.20
C GLU A 107 -15.18 -5.49 -17.88
N ALA A 108 -15.76 -5.89 -16.74
CA ALA A 108 -16.89 -5.16 -16.17
C ALA A 108 -16.32 -3.83 -15.64
N ARG A 109 -16.81 -2.70 -16.16
CA ARG A 109 -16.29 -1.36 -15.87
C ARG A 109 -16.08 -1.15 -14.36
N LEU A 110 -14.82 -1.13 -13.94
CA LEU A 110 -14.42 -0.40 -12.75
C LEU A 110 -14.60 1.08 -13.10
N SER A 111 -15.79 1.64 -12.81
CA SER A 111 -15.93 3.10 -12.79
C SER A 111 -14.84 3.66 -11.88
N PRO A 112 -14.07 4.68 -12.32
CA PRO A 112 -13.15 5.34 -11.42
C PRO A 112 -13.99 5.97 -10.31
N GLN A 113 -13.91 5.43 -9.10
CA GLN A 113 -14.34 6.15 -7.90
C GLN A 113 -13.33 7.27 -7.70
N VAL A 114 -13.47 8.35 -8.48
CA VAL A 114 -12.81 9.62 -8.16
C VAL A 114 -13.55 10.13 -6.92
N PRO A 115 -12.88 10.28 -5.76
CA PRO A 115 -13.50 10.96 -4.63
C PRO A 115 -13.83 12.37 -5.10
N HIS A 116 -15.13 12.64 -5.25
CA HIS A 116 -15.65 13.96 -5.56
C HIS A 116 -15.33 14.83 -4.34
N ARG A 117 -14.48 15.84 -4.54
CA ARG A 117 -14.34 16.95 -3.61
C ARG A 117 -15.74 17.53 -3.41
N PRO A 118 -16.26 17.65 -2.18
CA PRO A 118 -17.49 18.39 -1.97
C PRO A 118 -17.23 19.82 -2.44
N THR A 119 -17.92 20.21 -3.50
CA THR A 119 -18.06 21.63 -3.86
C THR A 119 -18.73 22.28 -2.65
N ALA A 120 -18.01 23.18 -1.97
CA ALA A 120 -18.62 24.09 -1.02
C ALA A 120 -19.81 24.73 -1.72
N ALA A 121 -21.00 24.56 -1.16
CA ALA A 121 -22.18 25.27 -1.58
C ALA A 121 -21.85 26.76 -1.50
N GLY A 122 -21.69 27.38 -2.67
CA GLY A 122 -21.61 28.82 -2.80
C GLY A 122 -22.95 29.39 -2.40
N ASP A 123 -22.92 30.19 -1.33
CA ASP A 123 -23.92 31.16 -0.95
C ASP A 123 -24.33 31.98 -2.19
N SER A 124 -25.60 31.92 -2.55
CA SER A 124 -26.16 32.72 -3.64
C SER A 124 -26.07 34.21 -3.28
N PRO A 125 -25.51 35.09 -4.12
CA PRO A 125 -25.62 36.52 -3.89
C PRO A 125 -27.09 36.93 -4.06
N GLY A 126 -27.68 37.46 -2.97
CA GLY A 126 -29.00 38.07 -2.98
C GLY A 126 -29.03 39.33 -3.85
N PRO A 127 -30.20 39.75 -4.38
CA PRO A 127 -30.31 40.91 -5.23
C PRO A 127 -29.97 42.19 -4.46
N ASP A 128 -29.09 43.00 -5.06
CA ASP A 128 -28.63 44.31 -4.61
C ASP A 128 -29.79 45.22 -4.16
N GLY A 129 -29.87 45.45 -2.85
CA GLY A 129 -30.62 46.56 -2.27
C GLY A 129 -29.79 47.84 -2.38
N ALA A 130 -30.22 48.76 -3.23
CA ALA A 130 -29.65 50.09 -3.34
C ALA A 130 -29.74 50.86 -2.00
N PRO A 131 -28.69 51.56 -1.55
CA PRO A 131 -28.81 52.48 -0.43
C PRO A 131 -29.48 53.79 -0.87
N ASP A 132 -30.53 54.15 -0.14
CA ASP A 132 -31.21 55.45 -0.13
C ASP A 132 -30.22 56.52 0.36
N VAL A 133 -29.94 57.52 -0.49
CA VAL A 133 -29.11 58.69 -0.14
C VAL A 133 -30.05 59.85 0.17
N PRO A 134 -30.10 60.36 1.41
CA PRO A 134 -30.88 61.54 1.72
C PRO A 134 -30.20 62.83 1.22
N ARG A 135 -31.09 63.77 0.92
CA ARG A 135 -31.00 65.04 0.18
C ARG A 135 -29.92 66.04 0.59
#